data_AF-A0A7J4UEC6-F1
#
_entry.id   AF-A0A7J4UEC6-F1
#
_cell.length_a   1.000
_cell.length_b   1.000
_cell.length_c   1.000
_cell.angle_alpha   90.00
_cell.angle_beta   90.00
_cell.angle_gamma   90.00
#
_symmetry.space_group_name_H-M   'P 1'
#
loop_
_entity.id
_entity.type
_entity.pdbx_description
1 polymer ?
#
loop_
_entity_poly.entity_id
_entity_poly.type
_entity_poly.pdbx_seq_one_letter_code
_entity_poly.pdbx_strand_id
1 'polypeptide(L)'
;MVLSLNLECEGELYREFYGRIIDQIPLLLASGRVPLSTKQLMERRIEVRDADFGKQYKGTAHEASIQAVRDSIWTNYFDTGDGVLYHPDGKIKVVVNAPFLRSLNPESKLSNGALVLSDELYAQTTDAPEFTREQVEKERFATVWLALAQDDTELLKEYRKAVAEELKTRYNYEGQNMNVFLAPAKNVTTGRSCCVNRCGDGSNADGNGDLDGGDGRLVGVVPEAQGLVARSASPEKNALEKRKAAFTLEEIVELTKDLLQEGKETELREKLSSLYK
;
A
#
# COMPACT_ATOMS: atom_id res chain seq x y z
N MET A 1 1.51 9.43 22.99
CA MET A 1 1.49 10.62 22.12
C MET A 1 1.37 10.09 20.70
N VAL A 2 0.19 10.25 20.08
CA VAL A 2 -0.06 9.77 18.72
C VAL A 2 0.45 10.86 17.77
N LEU A 3 1.55 10.59 17.07
CA LEU A 3 2.00 11.43 15.97
C LEU A 3 0.99 11.25 14.83
N SER A 4 0.16 12.27 14.61
CA SER A 4 -0.64 12.37 13.38
C SER A 4 0.31 12.47 12.20
N LEU A 5 0.01 11.77 11.10
CA LEU A 5 0.70 12.01 9.83
C LEU A 5 0.58 13.49 9.51
N ASN A 6 1.71 14.21 9.53
CA ASN A 6 1.77 15.58 9.04
C ASN A 6 1.77 15.57 7.49
N LEU A 7 0.76 14.92 6.91
CA LEU A 7 0.46 14.89 5.48
C LEU A 7 -0.08 16.24 5.01
N GLU A 8 -0.07 17.29 5.83
CA GLU A 8 -0.49 18.64 5.43
C GLU A 8 0.30 19.16 4.21
N CYS A 9 1.55 18.73 4.01
CA CYS A 9 2.29 19.02 2.77
C CYS A 9 1.68 18.37 1.51
N GLU A 10 0.84 17.36 1.67
CA GLU A 10 0.06 16.69 0.63
C GLU A 10 -1.46 16.79 0.90
N GLY A 11 -1.89 17.73 1.76
CA GLY A 11 -3.16 17.71 2.50
C GLY A 11 -4.43 17.67 1.65
N GLU A 12 -4.32 17.91 0.35
CA GLU A 12 -5.42 17.69 -0.59
C GLU A 12 -5.59 16.21 -0.95
N LEU A 13 -4.51 15.44 -1.06
CA LEU A 13 -4.53 14.07 -1.56
C LEU A 13 -4.86 13.03 -0.48
N TYR A 14 -4.35 13.22 0.74
CA TYR A 14 -4.50 12.26 1.85
C TYR A 14 -5.04 12.94 3.11
N ARG A 15 -5.86 12.21 3.87
CA ARG A 15 -6.38 12.67 5.17
C ARG A 15 -6.52 11.51 6.14
N GLU A 16 -6.02 11.66 7.37
CA GLU A 16 -6.22 10.68 8.43
C GLU A 16 -7.63 10.79 9.04
N PHE A 17 -8.19 9.64 9.43
CA PHE A 17 -9.41 9.51 10.20
C PHE A 17 -9.13 8.53 11.35
N TYR A 18 -8.89 9.08 12.54
CA TYR A 18 -8.52 8.32 13.73
C TYR A 18 -9.74 8.06 14.62
N GLY A 19 -9.82 6.87 15.19
CA GLY A 19 -10.91 6.44 16.08
C GLY A 19 -11.55 5.14 15.63
N ARG A 20 -12.76 4.89 16.14
CA ARG A 20 -13.53 3.67 15.80
C ARG A 20 -13.84 3.63 14.31
N ILE A 21 -13.43 2.56 13.62
CA ILE A 21 -13.61 2.38 12.18
C ILE A 21 -15.09 2.54 11.77
N ILE A 22 -15.99 2.01 12.59
CA ILE A 22 -17.45 2.13 12.40
C ILE A 22 -17.97 3.58 12.38
N ASP A 23 -17.31 4.50 13.08
CA ASP A 23 -17.64 5.93 13.06
C ASP A 23 -16.86 6.68 11.95
N GLN A 24 -15.62 6.27 11.71
CA GLN A 24 -14.70 7.00 10.84
C GLN A 24 -14.95 6.75 9.35
N ILE A 25 -15.37 5.55 8.94
CA ILE A 25 -15.67 5.27 7.53
C ILE A 25 -16.75 6.22 6.97
N PRO A 26 -17.92 6.42 7.62
CA PRO A 26 -18.90 7.40 7.14
C PRO A 26 -18.34 8.81 6.94
N LEU A 27 -17.52 9.29 7.87
CA LEU A 27 -16.90 10.62 7.79
C LEU A 27 -15.89 10.71 6.64
N LEU A 28 -15.11 9.64 6.44
CA LEU A 28 -14.19 9.52 5.33
C LEU A 28 -14.94 9.59 3.99
N LEU A 29 -15.98 8.79 3.83
CA LEU A 29 -16.78 8.76 2.59
C LEU A 29 -17.51 10.09 2.35
N ALA A 30 -18.09 10.70 3.40
CA ALA A 30 -18.74 12.00 3.31
C ALA A 30 -17.78 13.13 2.89
N SER A 31 -16.47 12.96 3.11
CA SER A 31 -15.45 13.88 2.63
C SER A 31 -15.05 13.68 1.16
N GLY A 32 -15.73 12.79 0.43
CA GLY A 32 -15.45 12.48 -0.98
C GLY A 32 -14.21 11.63 -1.19
N ARG A 33 -13.74 10.92 -0.15
CA ARG A 33 -12.53 10.10 -0.17
C ARG A 33 -12.87 8.62 -0.18
N VAL A 34 -11.87 7.81 -0.50
CA VAL A 34 -11.93 6.35 -0.32
C VAL A 34 -10.80 5.89 0.58
N PRO A 35 -10.99 4.84 1.39
CA PRO A 35 -9.93 4.35 2.25
C PRO A 35 -8.75 3.83 1.43
N LEU A 36 -7.52 4.13 1.87
CA LEU A 36 -6.28 3.62 1.32
C LEU A 36 -6.28 2.08 1.35
N SER A 37 -5.97 1.43 0.24
CA SER A 37 -5.80 -0.03 0.22
C SER A 37 -4.43 -0.46 0.74
N THR A 38 -4.30 -1.74 1.07
CA THR A 38 -3.02 -2.33 1.48
C THR A 38 -1.99 -2.23 0.36
N LYS A 39 -2.37 -2.50 -0.89
CA LYS A 39 -1.50 -2.30 -2.06
C LYS A 39 -0.96 -0.87 -2.13
N GLN A 40 -1.84 0.13 -2.01
CA GLN A 40 -1.43 1.54 -2.06
C GLN A 40 -0.52 1.91 -0.89
N LEU A 41 -0.74 1.32 0.29
CA LEU A 41 0.16 1.51 1.43
C LEU A 41 1.55 0.90 1.17
N MET A 42 1.64 -0.26 0.53
CA MET A 42 2.93 -0.85 0.12
C MET A 42 3.68 0.07 -0.83
N GLU A 43 3.01 0.50 -1.90
CA GLU A 43 3.55 1.43 -2.90
C GLU A 43 4.03 2.71 -2.22
N ARG A 44 3.22 3.28 -1.33
CA ARG A 44 3.57 4.51 -0.62
C ARG A 44 4.76 4.33 0.32
N ARG A 45 4.84 3.22 1.07
CA ARG A 45 5.98 2.92 1.93
C ARG A 45 7.28 2.80 1.13
N ILE A 46 7.24 2.16 -0.04
CA ILE A 46 8.37 2.08 -0.96
C ILE A 46 8.74 3.48 -1.50
N GLU A 47 7.75 4.22 -1.99
CA GLU A 47 7.94 5.54 -2.61
C GLU A 47 8.61 6.53 -1.65
N VAL A 48 8.13 6.65 -0.41
CA VAL A 48 8.71 7.62 0.53
C VAL A 48 10.16 7.29 0.90
N ARG A 49 10.58 6.04 0.69
CA ARG A 49 11.92 5.58 0.99
C ARG A 49 12.91 5.89 -0.14
N ASP A 50 12.41 6.17 -1.33
CA ASP A 50 13.25 6.57 -2.46
C ASP A 50 14.16 7.74 -2.04
N ALA A 51 15.44 7.67 -2.41
CA ALA A 51 16.43 8.69 -2.11
C ALA A 51 16.05 10.06 -2.69
N ASP A 52 15.31 10.07 -3.80
CA ASP A 52 14.82 11.27 -4.45
C ASP A 52 13.49 11.78 -3.86
N PHE A 53 12.83 11.00 -2.99
CA PHE A 53 11.59 11.46 -2.36
C PHE A 53 11.81 12.75 -1.57
N GLY A 54 11.10 13.80 -1.98
CA GLY A 54 11.17 15.13 -1.40
C GLY A 54 12.53 15.82 -1.54
N LYS A 55 13.41 15.37 -2.43
CA LYS A 55 14.71 16.01 -2.70
C LYS A 55 14.55 17.46 -3.16
N GLN A 56 13.48 17.79 -3.89
CA GLN A 56 13.17 19.17 -4.27
C GLN A 56 12.89 20.09 -3.08
N TYR A 57 12.60 19.54 -1.89
CA TYR A 57 12.33 20.29 -0.67
C TYR A 57 13.54 20.42 0.24
N LYS A 58 14.71 19.85 -0.12
CA LYS A 58 15.93 19.94 0.70
C LYS A 58 16.37 21.39 0.89
N GLY A 59 16.61 21.81 2.13
CA GLY A 59 16.94 23.18 2.49
C GLY A 59 15.76 24.15 2.50
N THR A 60 14.53 23.67 2.28
CA THR A 60 13.31 24.49 2.36
C THR A 60 12.62 24.31 3.70
N ALA A 61 11.66 25.19 4.02
CA ALA A 61 10.82 25.05 5.22
C ALA A 61 10.01 23.73 5.25
N HIS A 62 9.84 23.07 4.10
CA HIS A 62 9.08 21.82 3.99
C HIS A 62 9.91 20.55 4.24
N GLU A 63 11.25 20.64 4.32
CA GLU A 63 12.13 19.47 4.50
C GLU A 63 11.74 18.65 5.75
N ALA A 64 11.48 19.32 6.87
CA ALA A 64 11.08 18.67 8.11
C ALA A 64 9.74 17.93 7.99
N SER A 65 8.77 18.51 7.26
CA SER A 65 7.47 17.87 7.03
C SER A 65 7.59 16.62 6.15
N ILE A 66 8.43 16.66 5.12
CA ILE A 66 8.74 15.48 4.28
C ILE A 66 9.34 14.36 5.12
N GLN A 67 10.29 14.70 6.00
CA GLN A 67 10.87 13.73 6.91
C GLN A 67 9.83 13.16 7.89
N ALA A 68 8.93 13.99 8.41
CA ALA A 68 7.84 13.54 9.27
C ALA A 68 6.87 12.59 8.55
N VAL A 69 6.56 12.82 7.26
CA VAL A 69 5.75 11.91 6.44
C VAL A 69 6.46 10.57 6.27
N ARG A 70 7.76 10.58 5.92
CA ARG A 70 8.59 9.38 5.82
C ARG A 70 8.56 8.56 7.11
N ASP A 71 8.79 9.21 8.24
CA ASP A 71 8.81 8.49 9.51
C ASP A 71 7.42 7.96 9.85
N SER A 72 6.39 8.78 9.71
CA SER A 72 5.03 8.41 10.12
C SER A 72 4.46 7.22 9.34
N ILE A 73 4.68 7.11 8.01
CA ILE A 73 4.17 5.97 7.23
C ILE A 73 4.83 4.64 7.59
N TRP A 74 6.06 4.68 8.12
CA TRP A 74 6.81 3.49 8.56
C TRP A 74 6.62 3.18 10.05
N THR A 75 6.43 4.19 10.89
CA THR A 75 6.33 4.01 12.35
C THR A 75 4.90 3.90 12.89
N ASN A 76 3.90 4.10 12.04
CA ASN A 76 2.49 3.89 12.40
C ASN A 76 1.87 2.68 11.69
N TYR A 77 0.76 2.23 12.26
CA TYR A 77 -0.13 1.23 11.68
C TYR A 77 -1.27 1.93 10.94
N PHE A 78 -1.90 1.23 10.01
CA PHE A 78 -2.98 1.76 9.18
C PHE A 78 -4.04 0.70 8.94
N ASP A 79 -5.28 1.00 9.31
CA ASP A 79 -6.45 0.30 8.82
C ASP A 79 -6.67 0.67 7.36
N THR A 80 -6.99 -0.33 6.54
CA THR A 80 -7.11 -0.17 5.10
C THR A 80 -8.57 -0.34 4.64
N GLY A 81 -8.82 0.03 3.39
CA GLY A 81 -10.08 -0.25 2.71
C GLY A 81 -10.29 -1.72 2.36
N ASP A 82 -9.32 -2.58 2.63
CA ASP A 82 -9.42 -4.01 2.42
C ASP A 82 -9.99 -4.68 3.67
N GLY A 83 -10.65 -5.82 3.49
CA GLY A 83 -11.30 -6.54 4.57
C GLY A 83 -10.95 -8.02 4.56
N VAL A 84 -11.12 -8.65 5.72
CA VAL A 84 -11.06 -10.10 5.87
C VAL A 84 -12.42 -10.61 6.32
N LEU A 85 -12.95 -11.60 5.61
CA LEU A 85 -14.18 -12.29 5.95
C LEU A 85 -13.88 -13.63 6.59
N TYR A 86 -14.70 -13.99 7.57
CA TYR A 86 -14.63 -15.25 8.31
C TYR A 86 -15.97 -15.95 8.22
N HIS A 87 -16.01 -17.12 7.61
CA HIS A 87 -17.20 -17.94 7.50
C HIS A 87 -17.22 -19.01 8.62
N PRO A 88 -18.41 -19.46 9.09
CA PRO A 88 -18.50 -20.44 10.19
C PRO A 88 -17.85 -21.79 9.94
N ASP A 89 -17.67 -22.19 8.68
CA ASP A 89 -16.98 -23.44 8.31
C ASP A 89 -15.45 -23.35 8.37
N GLY A 90 -14.89 -22.20 8.78
CA GLY A 90 -13.44 -21.99 8.89
C GLY A 90 -12.79 -21.37 7.65
N LYS A 91 -13.56 -21.06 6.61
CA LYS A 91 -13.07 -20.34 5.43
C LYS A 91 -12.81 -18.86 5.72
N ILE A 92 -11.79 -18.35 5.06
CA ILE A 92 -11.33 -16.97 5.16
C ILE A 92 -11.29 -16.38 3.74
N LYS A 93 -11.83 -15.17 3.54
CA LYS A 93 -11.65 -14.42 2.28
C LYS A 93 -10.92 -13.12 2.53
N VAL A 94 -10.03 -12.76 1.61
CA VAL A 94 -9.40 -11.43 1.57
C VAL A 94 -10.10 -10.61 0.49
N VAL A 95 -10.80 -9.55 0.90
CA VAL A 95 -11.63 -8.73 0.01
C VAL A 95 -10.98 -7.37 -0.16
N VAL A 96 -10.37 -7.14 -1.30
CA VAL A 96 -9.78 -5.84 -1.66
C VAL A 96 -10.89 -4.81 -1.86
N ASN A 97 -10.69 -3.59 -1.37
CA ASN A 97 -11.69 -2.52 -1.44
C ASN A 97 -13.07 -2.96 -0.91
N ALA A 98 -13.08 -3.67 0.21
CA ALA A 98 -14.22 -4.36 0.79
C ALA A 98 -15.51 -3.50 0.83
N PRO A 99 -16.53 -3.84 0.02
CA PRO A 99 -17.78 -3.07 -0.05
C PRO A 99 -18.50 -3.00 1.30
N PHE A 100 -18.45 -4.06 2.10
CA PHE A 100 -19.11 -4.10 3.41
C PHE A 100 -18.53 -3.07 4.40
N LEU A 101 -17.25 -2.72 4.28
CA LEU A 101 -16.65 -1.66 5.10
C LEU A 101 -17.28 -0.31 4.76
N ARG A 102 -17.57 -0.05 3.48
CA ARG A 102 -18.19 1.22 3.03
C ARG A 102 -19.63 1.37 3.48
N SER A 103 -20.30 0.28 3.85
CA SER A 103 -21.64 0.30 4.44
C SER A 103 -21.65 0.45 5.97
N LEU A 104 -20.47 0.46 6.63
CA LEU A 104 -20.40 0.65 8.07
C LEU A 104 -20.98 1.98 8.49
N ASN A 105 -21.66 1.96 9.63
CA ASN A 105 -22.24 3.11 10.32
C ASN A 105 -22.47 2.73 11.80
N PRO A 106 -22.70 3.70 12.71
CA PRO A 106 -22.83 3.42 14.15
C PRO A 106 -23.95 2.44 14.54
N GLU A 107 -24.92 2.18 13.67
CA GLU A 107 -26.02 1.23 13.91
C GLU A 107 -25.69 -0.19 13.40
N SER A 108 -24.53 -0.38 12.76
CA SER A 108 -24.12 -1.67 12.22
C SER A 108 -24.01 -2.72 13.32
N LYS A 109 -24.59 -3.90 13.05
CA LYS A 109 -24.59 -5.00 14.02
C LYS A 109 -23.20 -5.65 14.09
N LEU A 110 -22.54 -5.48 15.22
CA LEU A 110 -21.26 -6.10 15.50
C LEU A 110 -21.40 -7.33 16.41
N SER A 111 -20.48 -8.29 16.26
CA SER A 111 -20.29 -9.42 17.15
C SER A 111 -18.82 -9.51 17.51
N ASN A 112 -18.48 -9.09 18.73
CA ASN A 112 -17.10 -8.97 19.23
C ASN A 112 -16.22 -8.23 18.21
N GLY A 113 -16.58 -6.97 17.96
CA GLY A 113 -15.91 -6.03 17.07
C GLY A 113 -15.92 -6.35 15.57
N ALA A 114 -16.48 -7.48 15.14
CA ALA A 114 -16.60 -7.82 13.71
C ALA A 114 -18.01 -7.53 13.20
N LEU A 115 -18.13 -7.04 11.96
CA LEU A 115 -19.44 -6.83 11.32
C LEU A 115 -20.10 -8.18 11.07
N VAL A 116 -21.35 -8.36 11.51
CA VAL A 116 -22.13 -9.55 11.15
C VAL A 116 -22.64 -9.40 9.72
N LEU A 117 -22.32 -10.36 8.86
CA LEU A 117 -22.69 -10.36 7.45
C LEU A 117 -23.80 -11.36 7.18
N SER A 118 -24.66 -11.05 6.21
CA SER A 118 -25.57 -12.04 5.64
C SER A 118 -24.82 -12.95 4.65
N ASP A 119 -25.39 -14.12 4.40
CA ASP A 119 -24.84 -15.06 3.42
C ASP A 119 -24.83 -14.44 2.01
N GLU A 120 -25.79 -13.56 1.67
CA GLU A 120 -25.79 -12.86 0.38
C GLU A 120 -24.58 -11.94 0.23
N LEU A 121 -24.20 -11.18 1.28
CA LEU A 121 -23.03 -10.30 1.23
C LEU A 121 -21.72 -11.10 1.11
N TYR A 122 -21.63 -12.25 1.76
CA TYR A 122 -20.48 -13.14 1.60
C TYR A 122 -20.40 -13.78 0.20
N ALA A 123 -21.55 -14.13 -0.36
CA ALA A 123 -21.65 -14.68 -1.71
C ALA A 123 -21.29 -13.65 -2.78
N GLN A 124 -21.53 -12.36 -2.56
CA GLN A 124 -21.19 -11.28 -3.50
C GLN A 124 -19.68 -11.05 -3.68
N THR A 125 -18.84 -11.59 -2.79
CA THR A 125 -17.38 -11.51 -2.92
C THR A 125 -16.84 -12.76 -3.61
N THR A 126 -17.34 -13.07 -4.82
CA THR A 126 -16.95 -14.28 -5.58
C THR A 126 -15.52 -14.22 -6.08
N ASP A 127 -15.04 -13.02 -6.40
CA ASP A 127 -13.73 -12.83 -7.02
C ASP A 127 -12.61 -12.68 -5.98
N ALA A 128 -12.98 -12.67 -4.69
CA ALA A 128 -12.05 -12.61 -3.59
C ALA A 128 -11.43 -14.00 -3.34
N PRO A 129 -10.10 -14.11 -3.22
CA PRO A 129 -9.46 -15.37 -2.93
C PRO A 129 -9.91 -15.90 -1.56
N GLU A 130 -10.22 -17.20 -1.53
CA GLU A 130 -10.71 -17.93 -0.37
C GLU A 130 -9.66 -18.95 0.09
N PHE A 131 -9.46 -19.03 1.40
CA PHE A 131 -8.44 -19.86 2.03
C PHE A 131 -9.03 -20.61 3.22
N THR A 132 -8.45 -21.77 3.53
CA THR A 132 -8.56 -22.39 4.85
C THR A 132 -7.45 -21.89 5.77
N ARG A 133 -7.67 -22.00 7.08
CA ARG A 133 -6.62 -21.66 8.07
C ARG A 133 -5.33 -22.46 7.85
N GLU A 134 -5.48 -23.76 7.54
CA GLU A 134 -4.35 -24.65 7.26
C GLU A 134 -3.53 -24.17 6.05
N GLN A 135 -4.18 -23.72 4.98
CA GLN A 135 -3.49 -23.14 3.81
C GLN A 135 -2.69 -21.90 4.19
N VAL A 136 -3.31 -20.99 4.94
CA VAL A 136 -2.66 -19.74 5.39
C VAL A 136 -1.42 -20.04 6.27
N GLU A 137 -1.52 -21.00 7.19
CA GLU A 137 -0.42 -21.39 8.08
C GLU A 137 0.70 -22.12 7.32
N LYS A 138 0.36 -23.07 6.44
CA LYS A 138 1.32 -23.86 5.66
C LYS A 138 2.13 -23.00 4.69
N GLU A 139 1.50 -22.02 4.06
CA GLU A 139 2.15 -21.12 3.09
C GLU A 139 2.82 -19.92 3.76
N ARG A 140 2.94 -19.96 5.10
CA ARG A 140 3.57 -18.91 5.92
C ARG A 140 3.06 -17.52 5.54
N PHE A 141 1.75 -17.43 5.33
CA PHE A 141 1.05 -16.18 5.07
C PHE A 141 1.34 -15.47 3.73
N ALA A 142 2.14 -16.09 2.84
CA ALA A 142 2.47 -15.51 1.54
C ALA A 142 1.24 -15.26 0.66
N THR A 143 0.24 -16.14 0.74
CA THR A 143 -1.03 -16.03 -0.01
C THR A 143 -1.87 -14.83 0.37
N VAL A 144 -1.99 -14.55 1.67
CA VAL A 144 -2.76 -13.38 2.15
C VAL A 144 -2.09 -12.10 1.69
N TRP A 145 -0.76 -12.00 1.82
CA TRP A 145 -0.04 -10.83 1.32
C TRP A 145 -0.11 -10.67 -0.19
N LEU A 146 -0.08 -11.77 -0.95
CA LEU A 146 -0.24 -11.73 -2.40
C LEU A 146 -1.65 -11.26 -2.80
N ALA A 147 -2.68 -11.74 -2.10
CA ALA A 147 -4.05 -11.25 -2.30
C ALA A 147 -4.19 -9.75 -2.00
N LEU A 148 -3.58 -9.27 -0.90
CA LEU A 148 -3.56 -7.85 -0.54
C LEU A 148 -2.75 -6.99 -1.53
N ALA A 149 -1.71 -7.57 -2.15
CA ALA A 149 -0.96 -6.98 -3.24
C ALA A 149 -1.68 -7.07 -4.59
N GLN A 150 -2.87 -7.70 -4.65
CA GLN A 150 -3.64 -7.94 -5.88
C GLN A 150 -2.82 -8.71 -6.93
N ASP A 151 -2.22 -9.82 -6.50
CA ASP A 151 -1.39 -10.71 -7.32
C ASP A 151 -0.12 -10.07 -7.91
N ASP A 152 0.25 -8.88 -7.43
CA ASP A 152 1.46 -8.16 -7.82
C ASP A 152 2.69 -8.70 -7.08
N THR A 153 3.28 -9.75 -7.66
CA THR A 153 4.42 -10.46 -7.06
C THR A 153 5.68 -9.59 -6.94
N GLU A 154 5.93 -8.70 -7.90
CA GLU A 154 7.10 -7.82 -7.87
C GLU A 154 6.94 -6.72 -6.82
N LEU A 155 5.75 -6.10 -6.71
CA LEU A 155 5.46 -5.18 -5.61
C LEU A 155 5.64 -5.85 -4.25
N LEU A 156 5.08 -7.05 -4.06
CA LEU A 156 5.20 -7.75 -2.78
C LEU A 156 6.66 -8.08 -2.43
N LYS A 157 7.46 -8.49 -3.42
CA LYS A 157 8.88 -8.77 -3.26
C LYS A 157 9.68 -7.52 -2.90
N GLU A 158 9.42 -6.41 -3.58
CA GLU A 158 10.04 -5.11 -3.27
C GLU A 158 9.64 -4.62 -1.88
N TYR A 159 8.35 -4.69 -1.55
CA TYR A 159 7.84 -4.29 -0.24
C TYR A 159 8.45 -5.13 0.88
N ARG A 160 8.59 -6.45 0.70
CA ARG A 160 9.25 -7.33 1.67
C ARG A 160 10.71 -6.95 1.90
N LYS A 161 11.45 -6.68 0.82
CA LYS A 161 12.81 -6.16 0.94
C LYS A 161 12.80 -4.84 1.71
N ALA A 162 11.84 -3.96 1.41
CA ALA A 162 11.75 -2.66 2.04
C ALA A 162 11.51 -2.74 3.55
N VAL A 163 10.57 -3.57 3.97
CA VAL A 163 10.30 -3.86 5.39
C VAL A 163 11.53 -4.41 6.10
N ALA A 164 12.24 -5.36 5.50
CA ALA A 164 13.44 -5.95 6.09
C ALA A 164 14.55 -4.92 6.30
N GLU A 165 14.77 -4.05 5.32
CA GLU A 165 15.77 -2.98 5.40
C GLU A 165 15.41 -1.92 6.44
N GLU A 166 14.13 -1.53 6.54
CA GLU A 166 13.65 -0.59 7.56
C GLU A 166 13.75 -1.16 8.98
N LEU A 167 13.39 -2.44 9.16
CA LEU A 167 13.53 -3.15 10.45
C LEU A 167 14.99 -3.19 10.91
N LYS A 168 15.91 -3.53 10.00
CA LYS A 168 17.34 -3.56 10.29
C LYS A 168 17.87 -2.17 10.61
N THR A 169 17.53 -1.17 9.80
CA THR A 169 18.05 0.20 9.95
C THR A 169 17.55 0.88 11.21
N ARG A 170 16.25 0.78 11.52
CA ARG A 170 15.62 1.50 12.64
C ARG A 170 15.70 0.77 13.97
N TYR A 171 15.63 -0.56 13.94
CA TYR A 171 15.47 -1.37 15.15
C TYR A 171 16.55 -2.44 15.34
N ASN A 172 17.53 -2.52 14.42
CA ASN A 172 18.56 -3.57 14.41
C ASN A 172 17.97 -4.99 14.50
N TYR A 173 16.83 -5.20 13.83
CA TYR A 173 16.08 -6.46 13.86
C TYR A 173 16.24 -7.23 12.55
N GLU A 174 16.65 -8.50 12.64
CA GLU A 174 16.91 -9.40 11.50
C GLU A 174 16.04 -10.68 11.53
N GLY A 175 14.80 -10.59 12.03
CA GLY A 175 13.89 -11.73 12.22
C GLY A 175 12.72 -11.83 11.22
N GLN A 176 11.74 -12.66 11.56
CA GLN A 176 10.52 -12.81 10.77
C GLN A 176 9.71 -11.52 10.79
N ASN A 177 9.35 -11.05 9.60
CA ASN A 177 8.53 -9.87 9.39
C ASN A 177 7.35 -10.23 8.48
N MET A 178 6.37 -9.35 8.44
CA MET A 178 5.17 -9.48 7.63
C MET A 178 4.38 -10.77 7.94
N ASN A 179 4.15 -11.05 9.22
CA ASN A 179 3.23 -12.12 9.61
C ASN A 179 1.78 -11.74 9.28
N VAL A 180 0.87 -12.70 9.42
CA VAL A 180 -0.57 -12.44 9.30
C VAL A 180 -1.31 -12.93 10.55
N PHE A 181 -2.12 -12.05 11.14
CA PHE A 181 -2.93 -12.33 12.31
C PHE A 181 -4.40 -12.35 11.90
N LEU A 182 -5.06 -13.49 12.07
CA LEU A 182 -6.44 -13.69 11.65
C LEU A 182 -7.32 -14.09 12.84
N ALA A 183 -8.53 -13.56 12.87
CA ALA A 183 -9.54 -13.97 13.84
C ALA A 183 -9.89 -15.46 13.67
N PRO A 184 -10.26 -16.16 14.76
CA PRO A 184 -10.91 -17.46 14.64
C PRO A 184 -12.30 -17.31 13.99
N ALA A 185 -12.74 -18.36 13.30
CA ALA A 185 -14.12 -18.46 12.82
C ALA A 185 -15.12 -18.40 14.00
N LYS A 186 -16.32 -17.88 13.71
CA LYS A 186 -17.41 -17.73 14.67
C LYS A 186 -18.65 -18.46 14.16
N ASN A 187 -19.69 -18.54 14.99
CA ASN A 187 -20.96 -19.19 14.61
C ASN A 187 -21.78 -18.42 13.55
N VAL A 188 -21.32 -17.23 13.13
CA VAL A 188 -21.93 -16.41 12.08
C VAL A 188 -20.84 -15.86 11.18
N THR A 189 -21.18 -15.58 9.92
CA THR A 189 -20.27 -14.95 8.98
C THR A 189 -19.96 -13.53 9.44
N THR A 190 -18.68 -13.18 9.49
CA THR A 190 -18.24 -11.85 9.95
C THR A 190 -17.17 -11.23 9.06
N GLY A 191 -17.11 -9.91 9.05
CA GLY A 191 -16.08 -9.13 8.33
C GLY A 191 -15.37 -8.14 9.25
N ARG A 192 -14.07 -7.95 9.03
CA ARG A 192 -13.23 -6.95 9.71
C ARG A 192 -12.39 -6.20 8.68
N SER A 193 -11.93 -4.99 9.01
CA SER A 193 -10.93 -4.28 8.21
C SER A 193 -9.57 -4.96 8.36
N CYS A 194 -8.75 -4.90 7.32
CA CYS A 194 -7.35 -5.29 7.40
C CYS A 194 -6.51 -4.10 7.85
N CYS A 195 -5.70 -4.31 8.89
CA CYS A 195 -4.71 -3.35 9.36
C CYS A 195 -3.32 -3.82 8.95
N VAL A 196 -2.46 -2.89 8.50
CA VAL A 196 -1.02 -3.15 8.37
C VAL A 196 -0.31 -2.47 9.52
N ASN A 197 0.37 -3.27 10.34
CA ASN A 197 1.07 -2.78 11.52
C ASN A 197 2.27 -1.89 11.16
N ARG A 198 2.73 -1.15 12.18
CA ARG A 198 3.97 -0.39 12.10
C ARG A 198 5.17 -1.31 11.87
N CYS A 199 6.25 -0.74 11.33
CA CYS A 199 7.48 -1.48 11.08
C CYS A 199 8.08 -2.09 12.36
N GLY A 200 8.07 -1.36 13.48
CA GLY A 200 8.57 -1.88 14.77
C GLY A 200 7.85 -3.14 15.28
N ASP A 201 6.63 -3.40 14.80
CA ASP A 201 5.86 -4.59 15.11
C ASP A 201 5.97 -5.64 13.99
N GLY A 202 6.90 -5.48 13.04
CA GLY A 202 7.14 -6.41 11.95
C GLY A 202 6.34 -6.14 10.67
N SER A 203 5.58 -5.04 10.57
CA SER A 203 4.72 -4.73 9.41
C SER A 203 3.73 -5.85 9.05
N ASN A 204 3.17 -6.51 10.06
CA ASN A 204 2.22 -7.62 9.88
C ASN A 204 0.88 -7.13 9.30
N ALA A 205 0.17 -7.99 8.59
CA ALA A 205 -1.23 -7.76 8.25
C ALA A 205 -2.13 -8.39 9.32
N ASP A 206 -3.06 -7.62 9.85
CA ASP A 206 -3.95 -8.01 10.93
C ASP A 206 -5.40 -7.89 10.45
N GLY A 207 -6.08 -9.03 10.35
CA GLY A 207 -7.51 -9.12 10.06
C GLY A 207 -8.37 -9.29 11.31
N ASN A 208 -7.80 -9.23 12.51
CA ASN A 208 -8.48 -9.48 13.78
C ASN A 208 -8.90 -8.20 14.52
N GLY A 209 -8.61 -7.02 13.98
CA GLY A 209 -8.96 -5.72 14.58
C GLY A 209 -10.47 -5.52 14.78
N ASP A 210 -10.84 -4.90 15.91
CA ASP A 210 -12.22 -4.56 16.26
C ASP A 210 -12.65 -3.25 15.58
N LEU A 211 -13.76 -3.28 14.85
CA LEU A 211 -14.30 -2.15 14.10
C LEU A 211 -14.85 -1.03 15.00
N ASP A 212 -15.18 -1.35 16.24
CA ASP A 212 -15.61 -0.44 17.30
C ASP A 212 -14.50 -0.12 18.32
N GLY A 213 -13.26 -0.60 18.08
CA GLY A 213 -12.10 -0.25 18.89
C GLY A 213 -11.68 1.21 18.67
N GLY A 214 -11.31 1.91 19.75
CA GLY A 214 -11.00 3.35 19.70
C GLY A 214 -9.71 3.73 18.97
N ASP A 215 -8.90 2.75 18.55
CA ASP A 215 -7.55 2.96 18.05
C ASP A 215 -7.44 2.85 16.52
N GLY A 216 -8.54 2.76 15.78
CA GLY A 216 -8.49 2.68 14.31
C GLY A 216 -7.80 3.88 13.66
N ARG A 217 -7.10 3.66 12.56
CA ARG A 217 -6.43 4.71 11.77
C ARG A 217 -6.60 4.48 10.28
N LEU A 218 -7.62 5.09 9.70
CA LEU A 218 -7.84 5.10 8.26
C LEU A 218 -7.11 6.28 7.62
N VAL A 219 -6.69 6.10 6.37
CA VAL A 219 -6.25 7.19 5.50
C VAL A 219 -7.22 7.28 4.32
N GLY A 220 -7.90 8.40 4.18
CA GLY A 220 -8.76 8.71 3.04
C GLY A 220 -7.96 9.34 1.90
N VAL A 221 -8.06 8.74 0.72
CA VAL A 221 -7.41 9.18 -0.52
C VAL A 221 -8.46 9.80 -1.44
N VAL A 222 -8.17 10.95 -2.04
CA VAL A 222 -9.04 11.51 -3.10
C VAL A 222 -8.95 10.66 -4.37
N PRO A 223 -10.01 10.55 -5.18
CA PRO A 223 -9.99 9.77 -6.43
C PRO A 223 -8.82 10.10 -7.36
N GLU A 224 -8.44 11.37 -7.46
CA GLU A 224 -7.36 11.85 -8.32
C GLU A 224 -5.98 11.31 -7.90
N ALA A 225 -5.75 11.12 -6.59
CA ALA A 225 -4.51 10.56 -6.07
C ALA A 225 -4.34 9.08 -6.42
N GLN A 226 -5.44 8.34 -6.65
CA GLN A 226 -5.36 6.93 -7.03
C GLN A 226 -4.62 6.72 -8.36
N GLY A 227 -4.74 7.68 -9.28
CA GLY A 227 -4.05 7.64 -10.58
C GLY A 227 -2.59 8.09 -10.54
N LEU A 228 -2.14 8.77 -9.49
CA LEU A 228 -0.76 9.26 -9.36
C LEU A 228 0.17 8.18 -8.80
N VAL A 229 -0.27 7.44 -7.78
CA VAL A 229 0.50 6.33 -7.17
C VAL A 229 0.74 5.20 -8.17
N ALA A 230 -0.26 4.86 -8.98
CA ALA A 230 -0.12 3.85 -10.04
C ALA A 230 0.88 4.25 -11.15
N ARG A 231 1.18 5.55 -11.29
CA ARG A 231 2.13 6.07 -12.29
C ARG A 231 3.56 6.17 -11.78
N SER A 232 3.78 6.31 -10.47
CA SER A 232 5.12 6.32 -9.85
C SER A 232 5.67 4.92 -9.59
N ALA A 233 4.80 3.93 -9.35
CA ALA A 233 5.20 2.53 -9.08
C ALA A 233 5.44 1.66 -10.35
N SER A 234 5.27 2.21 -11.56
CA SER A 234 5.44 1.45 -12.81
C SER A 234 6.91 1.04 -13.05
N PRO A 235 7.22 -0.26 -13.18
CA PRO A 235 8.55 -0.74 -13.58
C PRO A 235 9.00 -0.19 -14.93
N GLU A 236 8.06 0.11 -15.84
CA GLU A 236 8.39 0.66 -17.16
C GLU A 236 8.99 2.05 -17.06
N LYS A 237 8.53 2.90 -16.14
CA LYS A 237 9.12 4.25 -15.98
C LYS A 237 10.50 4.17 -15.30
N ASN A 238 10.67 3.29 -14.32
CA ASN A 238 11.97 3.04 -13.69
C ASN A 238 12.96 2.36 -14.65
N ALA A 239 12.51 1.49 -15.54
CA ALA A 239 13.33 0.85 -16.58
C ALA A 239 13.63 1.81 -17.74
N LEU A 240 12.69 2.68 -18.11
CA LEU A 240 12.85 3.69 -19.15
C LEU A 240 13.76 4.83 -18.67
N GLU A 241 13.63 5.29 -17.43
CA GLU A 241 14.54 6.28 -16.85
C GLU A 241 15.92 5.68 -16.55
N LYS A 242 16.02 4.43 -16.10
CA LYS A 242 17.32 3.71 -16.05
C LYS A 242 17.93 3.51 -17.44
N ARG A 243 17.14 3.24 -18.49
CA ARG A 243 17.62 3.15 -19.88
C ARG A 243 18.09 4.50 -20.42
N LYS A 244 17.38 5.59 -20.09
CA LYS A 244 17.77 6.97 -20.46
C LYS A 244 19.02 7.42 -19.70
N ALA A 245 19.21 6.97 -18.46
CA ALA A 245 20.40 7.25 -17.66
C ALA A 245 21.60 6.33 -17.98
N ALA A 246 21.39 5.22 -18.69
CA ALA A 246 22.43 4.25 -19.03
C ALA A 246 23.29 4.65 -20.23
N PHE A 247 22.90 5.66 -21.00
CA PHE A 247 23.80 6.31 -21.96
C PHE A 247 24.46 7.49 -21.27
N THR A 248 25.77 7.42 -21.06
CA THR A 248 26.47 8.60 -20.56
C THR A 248 26.50 9.68 -21.64
N LEU A 249 26.56 10.95 -21.22
CA LEU A 249 26.72 12.08 -22.14
C LEU A 249 27.95 11.90 -23.05
N GLU A 250 28.98 11.21 -22.55
CA GLU A 250 30.18 10.86 -23.29
C GLU A 250 29.91 9.83 -24.40
N GLU A 251 29.11 8.79 -24.15
CA GLU A 251 28.73 7.80 -25.17
C GLU A 251 27.84 8.39 -26.26
N ILE A 252 26.93 9.31 -25.91
CA ILE A 252 26.12 10.05 -26.89
C ILE A 252 27.01 10.95 -27.75
N VAL A 253 27.99 11.62 -27.14
CA VAL A 253 28.95 12.49 -27.86
C VAL A 253 29.83 11.66 -28.79
N GLU A 254 30.32 10.50 -28.35
CA GLU A 254 31.17 9.63 -29.17
C GLU A 254 30.40 9.05 -30.37
N LEU A 255 29.17 8.53 -30.13
CA LEU A 255 28.30 8.02 -31.18
C LEU A 255 27.92 9.10 -32.22
N THR A 256 27.82 10.36 -31.76
CA THR A 256 27.52 11.50 -32.63
C THR A 256 28.73 11.91 -33.47
N LYS A 257 29.95 11.84 -32.94
CA LYS A 257 31.18 12.13 -33.69
C LYS A 257 31.40 11.13 -34.82
N ASP A 258 31.25 9.84 -34.55
CA ASP A 258 31.49 8.77 -35.54
C ASP A 258 30.50 8.85 -36.71
N LEU A 259 29.20 9.05 -36.41
CA LEU A 259 28.16 9.11 -37.43
C LEU A 259 28.18 10.41 -38.25
N LEU A 260 28.65 11.52 -37.68
CA LEU A 260 28.88 12.77 -38.42
C LEU A 260 30.09 12.69 -39.34
N GLN A 261 31.17 12.03 -38.94
CA GLN A 261 32.33 11.80 -39.81
C GLN A 261 31.99 10.91 -41.01
N GLU A 262 31.04 9.99 -40.84
CA GLU A 262 30.58 9.10 -41.92
C GLU A 262 29.46 9.70 -42.80
N GLY A 263 28.99 10.91 -42.51
CA GLY A 263 27.91 11.56 -43.28
C GLY A 263 26.54 10.88 -43.14
N LYS A 264 26.32 10.13 -42.05
CA LYS A 264 25.11 9.30 -41.82
C LYS A 264 24.08 9.98 -40.93
N GLU A 265 23.70 11.22 -41.28
CA GLU A 265 22.76 12.02 -40.47
C GLU A 265 21.40 11.35 -40.27
N THR A 266 20.89 10.63 -41.27
CA THR A 266 19.60 9.93 -41.19
C THR A 266 19.64 8.79 -40.16
N GLU A 267 20.73 8.01 -40.14
CA GLU A 267 20.90 6.89 -39.21
C GLU A 267 21.08 7.39 -37.77
N LEU A 268 21.79 8.52 -37.59
CA LEU A 268 21.91 9.20 -36.30
C LEU A 268 20.54 9.65 -35.77
N ARG A 269 19.70 10.25 -36.63
CA ARG A 269 18.35 10.71 -36.24
C ARG A 269 17.45 9.55 -35.83
N GLU A 270 17.50 8.43 -36.54
CA GLU A 270 16.71 7.24 -36.21
C GLU A 270 17.17 6.60 -34.89
N LYS A 271 18.49 6.46 -34.68
CA LYS A 271 19.05 5.93 -33.43
C LYS A 271 18.72 6.82 -32.24
N LEU A 272 18.90 8.14 -32.36
CA LEU A 272 18.50 9.08 -31.32
C LEU A 272 16.99 9.03 -31.06
N SER A 273 16.16 8.99 -32.11
CA SER A 273 14.71 8.88 -31.94
C SER A 273 14.28 7.59 -31.23
N SER A 274 15.00 6.48 -31.45
CA SER A 274 14.76 5.20 -30.77
C SER A 274 15.15 5.20 -29.29
N LEU A 275 16.08 6.07 -28.87
CA LEU A 275 16.49 6.22 -27.47
C LEU A 275 15.51 7.05 -26.64
N TYR A 276 14.70 7.89 -27.29
CA TYR A 276 13.75 8.80 -26.63
C TYR A 276 12.27 8.36 -26.71
N LYS A 277 11.96 7.30 -27.47
CA LYS A 277 10.66 6.63 -27.48
C LYS A 277 10.58 5.59 -26.37
#